data_AF-A0A6B2G6B9-F1
#
_entry.id   AF-A0A6B2G6B9-F1
#
_cell.length_a   1.000
_cell.length_b   1.000
_cell.length_c   1.000
_cell.angle_alpha   90.00
_cell.angle_beta   90.00
_cell.angle_gamma   90.00
#
_symmetry.space_group_name_H-M   'P 1'
#
loop_
_entity.id
_entity.type
_entity.pdbx_description
1 polymer ?
#
loop_
_entity_poly.entity_id
_entity_poly.type
_entity_poly.pdbx_seq_one_letter_code
_entity_poly.pdbx_strand_id
1 'polypeptide(L)'
;MSEAKTEMDKINNFPDETETKNLSTEPKINYKMVALLVGYLGHNYHGVQIQTGQNVSTIERDLFKALANSEAVRKENCFDAKKMNFQRCSRTDKHVSAVRQIFSLKA
;
A
#
# COMPACT_ATOMS: atom_id res chain seq x y z
N MET A 1 -61.45 -16.19 6.62
CA MET A 1 -60.76 -15.59 5.45
C MET A 1 -60.08 -14.26 5.80
N SER A 2 -59.38 -14.15 6.94
CA SER A 2 -58.61 -12.94 7.28
C SER A 2 -57.22 -13.19 7.86
N GLU A 3 -56.85 -14.42 8.18
CA GLU A 3 -55.56 -14.72 8.82
C GLU A 3 -54.44 -15.07 7.81
N ALA A 4 -54.78 -15.54 6.61
CA ALA A 4 -53.78 -15.93 5.59
C ALA A 4 -53.13 -14.76 4.83
N LYS A 5 -53.64 -13.52 4.97
CA LYS A 5 -53.03 -12.33 4.37
C LYS A 5 -51.91 -11.74 5.24
N THR A 6 -51.98 -11.93 6.56
CA THR A 6 -51.03 -11.32 7.51
C THR A 6 -49.66 -12.02 7.54
N GLU A 7 -49.55 -13.25 7.03
CA GLU A 7 -48.28 -13.98 6.97
C GLU A 7 -47.47 -13.70 5.68
N MET A 8 -48.13 -13.39 4.56
CA MET A 8 -47.42 -13.11 3.30
C MET A 8 -46.75 -11.72 3.25
N ASP A 9 -47.17 -10.78 4.10
CA ASP A 9 -46.57 -9.45 4.18
C ASP A 9 -45.26 -9.41 5.00
N LYS A 10 -44.87 -10.52 5.65
CA LYS A 10 -43.65 -10.60 6.48
C LYS A 10 -42.40 -11.07 5.73
N ILE A 11 -42.53 -11.47 4.45
CA ILE A 11 -41.40 -12.03 3.67
C ILE A 11 -40.71 -10.97 2.79
N ASN A 12 -41.31 -9.80 2.58
CA ASN A 12 -40.84 -8.82 1.59
C ASN A 12 -40.06 -7.61 2.15
N ASN A 13 -39.48 -7.73 3.35
CA ASN A 13 -38.53 -6.73 3.86
C ASN A 13 -37.15 -7.35 4.03
N PHE A 14 -36.57 -7.79 2.92
CA PHE A 14 -35.12 -7.85 2.81
C PHE A 14 -34.65 -6.44 2.42
N PRO A 15 -33.87 -5.75 3.26
CA PRO A 15 -33.28 -4.49 2.87
C PRO A 15 -32.41 -4.71 1.63
N ASP A 16 -32.67 -3.92 0.59
CA ASP A 16 -31.91 -3.85 -0.65
C ASP A 16 -30.42 -3.66 -0.32
N GLU A 17 -29.55 -4.48 -0.93
CA GLU A 17 -28.11 -4.55 -0.66
C GLU A 17 -27.32 -3.33 -1.19
N THR A 18 -27.95 -2.15 -1.21
CA THR A 18 -27.38 -0.92 -1.77
C THR A 18 -27.14 0.18 -0.73
N GLU A 19 -27.32 -0.09 0.57
CA GLU A 19 -26.98 0.82 1.67
C GLU A 19 -25.87 0.25 2.57
N THR A 20 -24.64 0.23 2.05
CA THR A 20 -23.45 0.29 2.92
C THR A 20 -22.32 1.06 2.23
N LYS A 21 -22.65 2.19 1.60
CA LYS A 21 -21.66 3.26 1.43
C LYS A 21 -21.46 3.91 2.80
N ASN A 22 -20.64 3.27 3.63
CA ASN A 22 -19.98 3.94 4.75
C ASN A 22 -19.24 5.14 4.16
N LEU A 23 -19.86 6.31 4.30
CA LEU A 23 -19.28 7.60 4.00
C LEU A 23 -18.27 7.89 5.11
N SER A 24 -17.11 7.23 5.07
CA SER A 24 -15.99 7.65 5.89
C SER A 24 -15.59 9.05 5.40
N THR A 25 -15.94 10.06 6.19
CA THR A 25 -15.49 11.45 6.06
C THR A 25 -14.01 11.55 6.43
N GLU A 26 -13.18 10.64 5.92
CA GLU A 26 -11.75 10.77 6.02
C GLU A 26 -11.30 11.87 5.04
N PRO A 27 -10.47 12.81 5.48
CA PRO A 27 -9.94 13.85 4.61
C PRO A 27 -9.23 13.17 3.44
N LYS A 28 -9.64 13.51 2.21
CA LYS A 28 -9.04 12.96 1.00
C LYS A 28 -7.58 13.41 0.89
N ILE A 29 -6.65 12.58 1.35
CA ILE A 29 -5.22 12.82 1.22
C ILE A 29 -4.83 12.72 -0.27
N ASN A 30 -4.33 13.83 -0.82
CA ASN A 30 -3.90 13.94 -2.20
C ASN A 30 -2.39 13.69 -2.31
N TYR A 31 -2.00 12.43 -2.40
CA TYR A 31 -0.60 12.00 -2.63
C TYR A 31 -0.03 12.60 -3.92
N LYS A 32 1.19 13.14 -3.85
CA LYS A 32 1.93 13.82 -4.94
C LYS A 32 3.13 12.99 -5.36
N MET A 33 3.65 13.25 -6.56
CA MET A 33 4.93 12.66 -6.97
C MET A 33 6.07 13.37 -6.25
N VAL A 34 6.90 12.60 -5.56
CA VAL A 34 8.04 13.08 -4.79
C VAL A 34 9.31 12.30 -5.13
N ALA A 35 10.46 12.90 -4.88
CA ALA A 35 11.77 12.25 -4.94
C ALA A 35 12.35 12.14 -3.53
N LEU A 36 12.96 11.00 -3.22
CA LEU A 36 13.65 10.72 -1.97
C LEU A 36 15.14 10.56 -2.25
N LEU A 37 15.98 11.27 -1.49
CA LEU A 37 17.42 11.07 -1.45
C LEU A 37 17.76 10.24 -0.20
N VAL A 38 18.34 9.07 -0.39
CA VAL A 38 18.58 8.08 0.68
C VAL A 38 20.04 7.62 0.65
N GLY A 39 20.64 7.54 1.82
CA GLY A 39 21.93 6.88 2.05
C GLY A 39 21.74 5.58 2.84
N TYR A 40 22.51 4.55 2.51
CA TYR A 40 22.47 3.25 3.20
C TYR A 40 23.82 2.51 3.15
N LEU A 41 24.04 1.68 4.16
CA LEU A 41 25.12 0.70 4.22
C LEU A 41 24.63 -0.64 3.67
N GLY A 42 25.28 -1.15 2.63
CA GLY A 42 24.84 -2.36 1.94
C GLY A 42 25.18 -3.67 2.64
N HIS A 43 26.05 -3.66 3.66
CA HIS A 43 26.73 -4.86 4.17
C HIS A 43 25.81 -6.04 4.53
N ASN A 44 24.63 -5.79 5.10
CA ASN A 44 23.66 -6.84 5.47
C ASN A 44 22.47 -6.95 4.49
N TYR A 45 22.59 -6.34 3.31
CA TYR A 45 21.52 -6.25 2.32
C TYR A 45 21.90 -6.93 1.01
N HIS A 46 20.90 -7.58 0.42
CA HIS A 46 20.99 -8.31 -0.85
C HIS A 46 20.64 -7.39 -2.03
N GLY A 47 21.17 -6.17 -1.98
CA GLY A 47 20.92 -5.13 -2.95
C GLY A 47 19.70 -4.27 -2.61
N VAL A 48 19.41 -3.34 -3.52
CA VAL A 48 18.32 -2.37 -3.31
C VAL A 48 16.95 -2.96 -3.62
N GLN A 49 16.86 -3.79 -4.66
CA GLN A 49 15.60 -4.27 -5.20
C GLN A 49 15.09 -5.50 -4.45
N ILE A 50 13.79 -5.54 -4.14
CA ILE A 50 13.13 -6.74 -3.63
C ILE A 50 13.26 -7.87 -4.65
N GLN A 51 13.76 -9.03 -4.18
CA GLN A 51 13.89 -10.24 -4.98
C GLN A 51 12.69 -11.16 -4.69
N THR A 52 11.88 -11.45 -5.71
CA THR A 52 10.72 -12.34 -5.58
C THR A 52 11.18 -13.79 -5.39
N GLY A 53 10.58 -14.52 -4.45
CA GLY A 53 10.87 -15.94 -4.22
C GLY A 53 12.00 -16.21 -3.22
N GLN A 54 12.69 -15.18 -2.72
CA GLN A 54 13.69 -15.31 -1.68
C GLN A 54 13.36 -14.38 -0.50
N ASN A 55 13.37 -14.92 0.72
CA ASN A 55 13.17 -14.12 1.93
C ASN A 55 14.49 -13.46 2.37
N VAL A 56 14.97 -12.53 1.55
CA VAL A 56 16.22 -11.79 1.78
C VAL A 56 15.96 -10.33 2.15
N SER A 57 16.81 -9.78 3.02
CA SER A 57 16.80 -8.37 3.38
C SER A 57 17.28 -7.52 2.21
N THR A 58 16.47 -6.54 1.81
CA THR A 58 16.75 -5.60 0.71
C THR A 58 16.38 -4.20 1.18
N ILE A 59 17.02 -3.18 0.60
CA ILE A 59 16.81 -1.79 1.02
C ILE A 59 15.35 -1.37 0.81
N GLU A 60 14.76 -1.73 -0.34
CA GLU A 60 13.35 -1.43 -0.64
C GLU A 60 12.39 -2.04 0.40
N ARG A 61 12.65 -3.25 0.89
CA ARG A 61 11.77 -3.91 1.85
C ARG A 61 11.66 -3.10 3.14
N ASP A 62 12.77 -2.58 3.64
CA ASP A 62 12.78 -1.77 4.87
C ASP A 62 12.30 -0.34 4.60
N LEU A 63 12.59 0.22 3.43
CA LEU A 63 12.05 1.51 3.00
C LEU A 63 10.52 1.48 2.94
N PHE A 64 9.93 0.44 2.34
CA PHE A 64 8.47 0.29 2.24
C PHE A 64 7.80 0.12 3.60
N LYS A 65 8.43 -0.63 4.52
CA LYS A 65 7.95 -0.71 5.90
C LYS A 65 8.01 0.65 6.60
N ALA A 66 9.09 1.40 6.42
CA ALA A 66 9.23 2.73 7.01
C ALA A 66 8.16 3.69 6.48
N LEU A 67 7.90 3.70 5.16
CA LEU A 67 6.86 4.52 4.53
C LEU A 67 5.45 4.14 5.00
N ALA A 68 5.18 2.85 5.20
CA ALA A 68 3.91 2.37 5.75
C ALA A 68 3.71 2.83 7.20
N ASN A 69 4.77 2.71 8.01
CA ASN A 69 4.74 3.10 9.42
C ASN A 69 4.63 4.62 9.61
N SER A 70 5.16 5.41 8.67
CA SER A 70 5.05 6.87 8.70
C SER A 70 3.75 7.39 8.09
N GLU A 71 2.87 6.51 7.61
CA GLU A 71 1.63 6.85 6.89
C GLU A 71 1.85 7.79 5.69
N ALA A 72 3.07 7.79 5.14
CA ALA A 72 3.44 8.60 3.97
C ALA A 72 2.85 8.02 2.68
N VAL A 73 2.45 6.75 2.70
CA VAL A 73 1.74 6.12 1.60
C VAL A 73 0.57 5.31 2.16
N ARG A 74 -0.48 5.14 1.37
CA ARG A 74 -1.62 4.27 1.75
C ARG A 74 -1.15 2.87 2.10
N LYS A 75 -1.65 2.34 3.21
CA LYS A 75 -1.27 1.01 3.73
C LYS A 75 -1.51 -0.09 2.69
N GLU A 76 -2.60 0.00 1.92
CA GLU A 76 -2.92 -0.94 0.84
C GLU A 76 -1.90 -0.94 -0.33
N ASN A 77 -1.14 0.15 -0.49
CA ASN A 77 -0.21 0.34 -1.61
C ASN A 77 1.26 0.15 -1.22
N CYS A 78 1.60 0.19 0.07
CA CYS A 78 2.98 0.26 0.56
C CYS A 78 3.91 -0.88 0.10
N PHE A 79 3.37 -2.05 -0.23
CA PHE A 79 4.16 -3.20 -0.68
C PHE A 79 4.04 -3.48 -2.18
N ASP A 80 3.29 -2.67 -2.92
CA ASP A 80 3.16 -2.76 -4.37
C ASP A 80 3.80 -1.54 -5.03
N ALA A 81 5.05 -1.73 -5.49
CA ALA A 81 5.82 -0.71 -6.17
C ALA A 81 5.08 -0.11 -7.38
N LYS A 82 4.22 -0.88 -8.08
CA LYS A 82 3.48 -0.36 -9.24
C LYS A 82 2.40 0.61 -8.82
N LYS A 83 1.64 0.33 -7.75
CA LYS A 83 0.57 1.20 -7.26
C LYS A 83 1.07 2.54 -6.73
N MET A 84 2.30 2.57 -6.22
CA MET A 84 2.96 3.78 -5.75
C MET A 84 3.73 4.53 -6.84
N ASN A 85 3.74 4.03 -8.09
CA ASN A 85 4.64 4.52 -9.15
C ASN A 85 6.10 4.59 -8.69
N PHE A 86 6.53 3.61 -7.88
CA PHE A 86 7.86 3.58 -7.28
C PHE A 86 8.92 3.29 -8.36
N GLN A 87 9.95 4.13 -8.43
CA GLN A 87 11.11 3.98 -9.30
C GLN A 87 12.39 4.19 -8.52
N ARG A 88 13.47 3.56 -9.00
CA ARG A 88 14.83 3.72 -8.46
C ARG A 88 15.71 4.29 -9.54
N CYS A 89 16.65 5.14 -9.15
CA CYS A 89 17.67 5.62 -10.07
C CYS A 89 18.70 4.54 -10.41
N SER A 90 19.08 3.69 -9.45
CA SER A 90 20.07 2.63 -9.65
C SER A 90 19.64 1.31 -9.00
N ARG A 91 20.04 0.19 -9.60
CA ARG A 91 19.97 -1.14 -9.00
C ARG A 91 21.35 -1.49 -8.45
N THR A 92 21.53 -1.37 -7.14
CA THR A 92 22.78 -1.77 -6.49
C THR A 92 22.78 -3.26 -6.17
N ASP A 93 23.92 -3.92 -6.37
CA ASP A 93 24.13 -5.32 -6.03
C ASP A 93 24.20 -5.57 -4.52
N LYS A 94 24.27 -6.85 -4.15
CA LYS A 94 24.47 -7.32 -2.77
C LYS A 94 25.72 -6.67 -2.16
N HIS A 95 25.61 -6.25 -0.89
CA HIS A 95 26.67 -5.60 -0.10
C HIS A 95 27.11 -4.19 -0.56
N VAL A 96 26.56 -3.66 -1.65
CA VAL A 96 26.92 -2.32 -2.15
C VAL A 96 26.26 -1.24 -1.31
N SER A 97 27.06 -0.28 -0.84
CA SER A 97 26.59 0.90 -0.12
C SER A 97 26.35 2.06 -1.08
N ALA A 98 25.44 2.98 -0.72
CA ALA A 98 25.17 4.18 -1.48
C ALA A 98 24.97 5.38 -0.57
N VAL A 99 25.55 6.52 -0.92
CA VAL A 99 25.40 7.78 -0.16
C VAL A 99 24.25 8.63 -0.70
N ARG A 100 23.99 8.56 -2.01
CA ARG A 100 23.03 9.39 -2.73
C ARG A 100 22.16 8.58 -3.68
N GLN A 101 21.52 7.53 -3.17
CA GLN A 101 20.53 6.80 -3.96
C GLN A 101 19.25 7.65 -4.05
N ILE A 102 18.67 7.73 -5.24
CA ILE A 102 17.44 8.48 -5.48
C ILE A 102 16.31 7.49 -5.79
N PHE A 103 15.16 7.72 -5.16
CA PHE A 103 13.91 7.05 -5.45
C PHE A 103 12.84 8.07 -5.82
N SER A 104 11.85 7.67 -6.61
CA SER A 104 10.65 8.48 -6.83
C SER A 104 9.40 7.65 -6.59
N LEU A 105 8.37 8.26 -6.00
CA LEU A 105 7.11 7.59 -5.70
C LEU A 105 5.99 8.60 -5.51
N LYS A 106 4.76 8.09 -5.43
CA LYS A 106 3.59 8.83 -5.04
C LYS A 106 3.35 8.70 -3.53
N ALA A 107 3.58 9.79 -2.80
CA ALA A 107 3.48 9.90 -1.34
C ALA A 107 2.84 11.24 -0.93
#